data_AF-A0A1Q3GFD2-F1
#
_entry.id   AF-A0A1Q3GFD2-F1
#
_cell.length_a   1.000
_cell.length_b   1.000
_cell.length_c   1.000
_cell.angle_alpha   90.00
_cell.angle_beta   90.00
_cell.angle_gamma   90.00
#
_symmetry.space_group_name_H-M   'P 1'
#
loop_
_entity.id
_entity.type
_entity.pdbx_description
1 polymer ?
#
loop_
_entity_poly.entity_id
_entity_poly.type
_entity_poly.pdbx_seq_one_letter_code
_entity_poly.pdbx_strand_id
1 'polypeptide(L)'
;MVSKFHTKNLYKFDEVTSAFQKEIRRGNLLPALFWGGELENSGYGKALYNRIFTIATEDISIGEPGLCIPLLQLYADWQETEEKHLVTIQAIKLLVAAHKNRVVNNALLYVSSFTEPPEEIPNTAIPEHLAAIIDQQFHYDLFSGSDVSTVDVASATKQLVRAIQNEQVLNALFFANFLNMYWQCDDNRGLLASFINKKLTQTSKKLGANASMYSWFLMLHMAKSDPGLYAIVETLYILSIKDIGTPRLNLMMAVMVLAQHKHYDLTLPSVDDLGPISPEQKAVFCNDAEDITERRKFTVPDYALDKHTDRGKGNTSKDNNYGVLHQQGQKEGINTQGWSLEEVAKSHGRYRRFAEKLMSGQKQHSRMSHFFDVGAVINNTKEGIQGEDPYLMKARKFYLAIERKYGYRMAKSTQIIEKMFPLLLKNQTLWKC
;
A
#
# COMPACT_ATOMS: atom_id res chain seq x y z
N MET A 1 -12.76 19.66 5.07
CA MET A 1 -12.13 19.17 6.32
C MET A 1 -10.73 19.74 6.35
N VAL A 2 -10.37 20.47 7.41
CA VAL A 2 -9.15 21.31 7.50
C VAL A 2 -7.92 20.50 7.09
N SER A 3 -7.28 20.84 5.97
CA SER A 3 -5.97 20.28 5.64
C SER A 3 -4.94 20.87 6.61
N LYS A 4 -4.92 20.37 7.84
CA LYS A 4 -3.81 20.63 8.73
C LYS A 4 -2.59 20.03 8.04
N PHE A 5 -1.70 20.89 7.55
CA PHE A 5 -0.45 20.49 6.91
C PHE A 5 0.58 19.97 7.95
N HIS A 6 0.30 20.14 9.24
CA HIS A 6 1.20 19.78 10.34
C HIS A 6 0.47 19.13 11.53
N THR A 7 1.20 18.32 12.29
CA THR A 7 0.77 17.73 13.57
C THR A 7 0.69 18.79 14.68
N LYS A 8 0.14 18.41 15.85
CA LYS A 8 0.06 19.27 17.05
C LYS A 8 1.44 19.77 17.49
N ASN A 9 2.48 18.99 17.22
CA ASN A 9 3.86 19.33 17.51
C ASN A 9 4.58 19.94 16.30
N LEU A 10 3.84 20.45 15.31
CA LEU A 10 4.34 21.18 14.15
C LEU A 10 5.25 20.38 13.19
N TYR A 11 5.16 19.06 13.16
CA TYR A 11 5.79 18.25 12.11
C TYR A 11 4.91 18.23 10.85
N LYS A 12 5.51 18.23 9.67
CA LYS A 12 4.76 18.21 8.42
C LYS A 12 4.06 16.85 8.23
N PHE A 13 2.76 16.87 7.95
CA PHE A 13 1.91 15.67 7.95
C PHE A 13 2.40 14.54 7.01
N ASP A 14 2.78 14.87 5.77
CA ASP A 14 3.24 13.88 4.78
C ASP A 14 4.59 13.26 5.19
N GLU A 15 5.42 14.03 5.89
CA GLU A 15 6.73 13.58 6.39
C GLU A 15 6.60 12.70 7.62
N VAL A 16 5.71 13.03 8.56
CA VAL A 16 5.37 12.14 9.69
C VAL A 16 4.80 10.83 9.19
N THR A 17 3.87 10.87 8.23
CA THR A 17 3.29 9.67 7.62
C THR A 17 4.36 8.82 6.94
N SER A 18 5.31 9.47 6.25
CA SER A 18 6.44 8.80 5.59
C SER A 18 7.44 8.20 6.60
N ALA A 19 7.73 8.90 7.69
CA ALA A 19 8.59 8.44 8.77
C ALA A 19 7.97 7.23 9.46
N PHE A 20 6.71 7.33 9.90
CA PHE A 20 5.93 6.24 10.49
C PHE A 20 6.04 4.93 9.68
N GLN A 21 5.74 4.99 8.38
CA GLN A 21 5.83 3.82 7.50
C GLN A 21 7.24 3.24 7.44
N LYS A 22 8.26 4.10 7.37
CA LYS A 22 9.65 3.66 7.20
C LYS A 22 10.28 3.13 8.48
N GLU A 23 9.84 3.60 9.65
CA GLU A 23 10.21 3.01 10.93
C GLU A 23 9.62 1.62 11.09
N ILE A 24 8.34 1.43 10.74
CA ILE A 24 7.72 0.11 10.75
C ILE A 24 8.44 -0.83 9.79
N ARG A 25 8.67 -0.40 8.55
CA ARG A 25 9.42 -1.16 7.53
C ARG A 25 10.78 -1.67 8.01
N ARG A 26 11.41 -0.94 8.94
CA ARG A 26 12.74 -1.26 9.52
C ARG A 26 12.69 -2.00 10.84
N GLY A 27 11.49 -2.23 11.40
CA GLY A 27 11.34 -2.87 12.71
C GLY A 27 11.64 -1.95 13.90
N ASN A 28 11.59 -0.62 13.72
CA ASN A 28 11.97 0.33 14.76
C ASN A 28 10.77 0.72 15.64
N LEU A 29 10.57 0.01 16.76
CA LEU A 29 9.36 0.17 17.57
C LEU A 29 9.17 1.56 18.17
N LEU A 30 10.13 2.08 18.95
CA LEU A 30 9.96 3.37 19.64
C LEU A 30 9.77 4.54 18.66
N PRO A 31 10.57 4.68 17.59
CA PRO A 31 10.30 5.69 16.56
C PRO A 31 8.94 5.52 15.87
N ALA A 32 8.52 4.28 15.57
CA ALA A 32 7.21 4.03 14.98
C ALA A 32 6.07 4.45 15.92
N LEU A 33 6.18 4.17 17.22
CA LEU A 33 5.22 4.61 18.23
C LEU A 33 5.18 6.13 18.33
N PHE A 34 6.33 6.81 18.30
CA PHE A 34 6.38 8.27 18.30
C PHE A 34 5.64 8.86 17.09
N TRP A 35 5.95 8.43 15.86
CA TRP A 35 5.30 8.98 14.67
C TRP A 35 3.83 8.57 14.54
N GLY A 36 3.45 7.38 15.03
CA GLY A 36 2.06 6.96 15.15
C GLY A 36 1.28 7.83 16.13
N GLY A 37 1.86 8.08 17.30
CA GLY A 37 1.31 8.99 18.31
C GLY A 37 1.19 10.43 17.80
N GLU A 38 2.18 10.92 17.06
CA GLU A 38 2.09 12.23 16.38
C GLU A 38 0.86 12.35 15.48
N LEU A 39 0.51 11.29 14.74
CA LEU A 39 -0.67 11.28 13.88
C LEU A 39 -1.96 11.16 14.70
N GLU A 40 -2.06 10.19 15.60
CA GLU A 40 -3.27 9.96 16.40
C GLU A 40 -3.61 11.16 17.28
N ASN A 41 -2.65 11.63 18.07
CA ASN A 41 -2.85 12.73 19.01
C ASN A 41 -3.12 14.08 18.34
N SER A 42 -2.87 14.19 17.02
CA SER A 42 -3.19 15.36 16.21
C SER A 42 -4.55 15.30 15.53
N GLY A 43 -5.32 14.23 15.78
CA GLY A 43 -6.64 13.99 15.18
C GLY A 43 -6.59 13.30 13.82
N TYR A 44 -5.46 12.70 13.44
CA TYR A 44 -5.30 11.98 12.17
C TYR A 44 -5.45 10.46 12.28
N GLY A 45 -6.10 9.95 13.33
CA GLY A 45 -6.25 8.50 13.55
C GLY A 45 -6.79 7.72 12.34
N LYS A 46 -7.80 8.23 11.63
CA LYS A 46 -8.27 7.59 10.38
C LYS A 46 -7.19 7.51 9.30
N ALA A 47 -6.38 8.55 9.14
CA ALA A 47 -5.29 8.57 8.18
C ALA A 47 -4.14 7.63 8.61
N LEU A 48 -3.89 7.53 9.93
CA LEU A 48 -2.96 6.57 10.51
C LEU A 48 -3.39 5.13 10.21
N TYR A 49 -4.65 4.76 10.45
CA TYR A 49 -5.12 3.40 10.16
C TYR A 49 -5.13 3.09 8.66
N ASN A 50 -5.49 4.04 7.80
CA ASN A 50 -5.29 3.88 6.36
C ASN A 50 -3.82 3.64 6.00
N ARG A 51 -2.88 4.28 6.69
CA ARG A 51 -1.46 4.01 6.50
C ARG A 51 -1.06 2.63 7.05
N ILE A 52 -1.58 2.20 8.20
CA ILE A 52 -1.35 0.87 8.78
C ILE A 52 -1.71 -0.23 7.77
N PHE A 53 -2.90 -0.20 7.17
CA PHE A 53 -3.30 -1.21 6.18
C PHE A 53 -2.51 -1.11 4.86
N THR A 54 -2.08 0.10 4.48
CA THR A 54 -1.15 0.26 3.35
C THR A 54 0.18 -0.40 3.65
N ILE A 55 0.74 -0.23 4.86
CA ILE A 55 1.99 -0.87 5.27
C ILE A 55 1.83 -2.39 5.30
N ALA A 56 0.72 -2.90 5.86
CA ALA A 56 0.45 -4.33 5.93
C ALA A 56 0.53 -5.00 4.54
N THR A 57 0.03 -4.34 3.49
CA THR A 57 0.03 -4.89 2.13
C THR A 57 1.24 -4.49 1.27
N GLU A 58 1.90 -3.37 1.57
CA GLU A 58 3.06 -2.86 0.79
C GLU A 58 4.41 -3.36 1.33
N ASP A 59 4.56 -3.40 2.65
CA ASP A 59 5.84 -3.53 3.37
C ASP A 59 6.00 -4.84 4.14
N ILE A 60 4.88 -5.49 4.44
CA ILE A 60 4.82 -6.79 5.13
C ILE A 60 4.38 -7.86 4.13
N SER A 61 3.26 -7.62 3.45
CA SER A 61 2.73 -8.43 2.35
C SER A 61 2.75 -9.94 2.64
N ILE A 62 3.35 -10.77 1.78
CA ILE A 62 3.44 -12.22 1.98
C ILE A 62 4.36 -12.63 3.13
N GLY A 63 5.08 -11.69 3.76
CA GLY A 63 5.85 -11.97 4.96
C GLY A 63 4.96 -12.39 6.12
N GLU A 64 3.77 -11.78 6.23
CA GLU A 64 2.70 -12.16 7.18
C GLU A 64 1.32 -12.04 6.50
N PRO A 65 0.91 -13.03 5.68
CA PRO A 65 -0.34 -12.96 4.90
C PRO A 65 -1.60 -12.74 5.76
N GLY A 66 -1.59 -13.29 6.98
CA GLY A 66 -2.68 -13.20 7.96
C GLY A 66 -2.83 -11.85 8.67
N LEU A 67 -1.84 -10.95 8.60
CA LEU A 67 -1.74 -9.79 9.48
C LEU A 67 -2.92 -8.81 9.39
N CYS A 68 -3.54 -8.67 8.22
CA CYS A 68 -4.68 -7.76 8.06
C CYS A 68 -5.90 -8.17 8.92
N ILE A 69 -6.02 -9.44 9.30
CA ILE A 69 -7.14 -9.96 10.11
C ILE A 69 -7.13 -9.34 11.52
N PRO A 70 -6.09 -9.55 12.36
CA PRO A 70 -6.04 -8.93 13.69
C PRO A 70 -6.01 -7.40 13.61
N LEU A 71 -5.39 -6.79 12.58
CA LEU A 71 -5.43 -5.34 12.40
C LEU A 71 -6.84 -4.80 12.13
N LEU A 72 -7.68 -5.54 11.40
CA LEU A 72 -9.07 -5.15 11.16
C LEU A 72 -9.89 -5.21 12.45
N GLN A 73 -9.63 -6.20 13.31
CA GLN A 73 -10.25 -6.26 14.64
C GLN A 73 -9.83 -5.08 15.51
N LEU A 74 -8.53 -4.80 15.61
CA LEU A 74 -8.02 -3.64 16.36
C LEU A 74 -8.57 -2.32 15.81
N TYR A 75 -8.75 -2.20 14.48
CA TYR A 75 -9.38 -1.00 13.93
C TYR A 75 -10.84 -0.86 14.35
N ALA A 76 -11.60 -1.95 14.41
CA ALA A 76 -12.98 -1.91 14.94
C ALA A 76 -12.98 -1.51 16.43
N ASP A 77 -12.10 -2.10 17.24
CA ASP A 77 -11.97 -1.76 18.66
C ASP A 77 -11.59 -0.28 18.85
N TRP A 78 -10.69 0.24 18.02
CA TRP A 78 -10.28 1.65 17.99
C TRP A 78 -11.44 2.62 17.67
N GLN A 79 -12.42 2.18 16.88
CA GLN A 79 -13.58 3.02 16.54
C GLN A 79 -14.51 3.23 17.74
N GLU A 80 -14.61 2.23 18.61
CA GLU A 80 -15.58 2.18 19.72
C GLU A 80 -14.98 2.55 21.08
N THR A 81 -13.68 2.30 21.30
CA THR A 81 -13.03 2.54 22.60
C THR A 81 -12.70 4.01 22.86
N GLU A 82 -12.68 4.39 24.14
CA GLU A 82 -12.10 5.65 24.61
C GLU A 82 -10.56 5.57 24.71
N GLU A 83 -10.02 4.38 24.97
CA GLU A 83 -8.57 4.15 25.13
C GLU A 83 -7.86 3.87 23.79
N LYS A 84 -8.10 4.74 22.80
CA LYS A 84 -7.60 4.58 21.41
C LYS A 84 -6.10 4.35 21.32
N HIS A 85 -5.35 5.02 22.19
CA HIS A 85 -3.90 4.90 22.25
C HIS A 85 -3.42 3.47 22.55
N LEU A 86 -4.09 2.71 23.41
CA LEU A 86 -3.68 1.33 23.72
C LEU A 86 -3.83 0.42 22.51
N VAL A 87 -4.97 0.52 21.83
CA VAL A 87 -5.28 -0.25 20.63
C VAL A 87 -4.30 0.10 19.49
N THR A 88 -4.00 1.38 19.31
CA THR A 88 -3.06 1.82 18.28
C THR A 88 -1.62 1.40 18.60
N ILE A 89 -1.20 1.41 19.87
CA ILE A 89 0.11 0.85 20.27
C ILE A 89 0.18 -0.64 19.91
N GLN A 90 -0.86 -1.43 20.20
CA GLN A 90 -0.90 -2.85 19.83
C GLN A 90 -0.80 -3.07 18.31
N ALA A 91 -1.54 -2.29 17.51
CA ALA A 91 -1.46 -2.36 16.06
C ALA A 91 -0.05 -2.05 15.53
N ILE A 92 0.62 -1.04 16.10
CA ILE A 92 2.01 -0.69 15.72
C ILE A 92 2.98 -1.80 16.14
N LYS A 93 2.82 -2.38 17.33
CA LYS A 93 3.64 -3.52 17.79
C LYS A 93 3.53 -4.70 16.82
N LEU A 94 2.32 -5.07 16.39
CA LEU A 94 2.09 -6.13 15.39
C LEU A 94 2.84 -5.85 14.08
N LEU A 95 2.69 -4.64 13.53
CA LEU A 95 3.34 -4.26 12.28
C LEU A 95 4.87 -4.29 12.39
N VAL A 96 5.42 -3.85 13.52
CA VAL A 96 6.87 -3.81 13.76
C VAL A 96 7.44 -5.22 13.89
N ALA A 97 6.77 -6.10 14.62
CA ALA A 97 7.20 -7.50 14.85
C ALA A 97 7.06 -8.40 13.61
N ALA A 98 6.07 -8.13 12.75
CA ALA A 98 5.81 -8.89 11.53
C ALA A 98 7.05 -9.07 10.63
N HIS A 99 7.17 -10.21 9.94
CA HIS A 99 8.17 -10.35 8.90
C HIS A 99 7.90 -9.43 7.70
N LYS A 100 8.93 -8.76 7.21
CA LYS A 100 8.79 -7.76 6.13
C LYS A 100 9.01 -8.40 4.76
N ASN A 101 8.20 -7.99 3.80
CA ASN A 101 8.35 -8.33 2.39
C ASN A 101 7.65 -7.26 1.52
N ARG A 102 8.29 -6.81 0.42
CA ARG A 102 7.76 -5.80 -0.51
C ARG A 102 7.35 -6.36 -1.88
N VAL A 103 7.33 -7.67 -2.03
CA VAL A 103 7.13 -8.37 -3.31
C VAL A 103 5.81 -8.01 -3.96
N VAL A 104 4.71 -7.84 -3.21
CA VAL A 104 3.41 -7.44 -3.77
C VAL A 104 3.51 -6.08 -4.45
N ASN A 105 4.12 -5.10 -3.78
CA ASN A 105 4.33 -3.78 -4.35
C ASN A 105 5.31 -3.83 -5.54
N ASN A 106 6.45 -4.51 -5.40
CA ASN A 106 7.47 -4.56 -6.46
C ASN A 106 7.00 -5.34 -7.69
N ALA A 107 6.26 -6.44 -7.51
CA ALA A 107 5.61 -7.17 -8.58
C ALA A 107 4.56 -6.31 -9.28
N LEU A 108 3.70 -5.59 -8.54
CA LEU A 108 2.73 -4.65 -9.12
C LEU A 108 3.40 -3.59 -10.00
N LEU A 109 4.48 -3.00 -9.48
CA LEU A 109 5.27 -2.01 -10.20
C LEU A 109 5.90 -2.59 -11.47
N TYR A 110 6.32 -3.85 -11.42
CA TYR A 110 6.89 -4.55 -12.57
C TYR A 110 5.83 -4.95 -13.60
N VAL A 111 4.71 -5.57 -13.21
CA VAL A 111 3.64 -5.95 -14.16
C VAL A 111 3.00 -4.74 -14.83
N SER A 112 2.98 -3.58 -14.16
CA SER A 112 2.51 -2.31 -14.75
C SER A 112 3.37 -1.82 -15.92
N SER A 113 4.53 -2.44 -16.17
CA SER A 113 5.41 -2.13 -17.32
C SER A 113 5.08 -2.92 -18.59
N PHE A 114 4.21 -3.92 -18.49
CA PHE A 114 3.88 -4.81 -19.61
C PHE A 114 2.61 -4.36 -20.32
N THR A 115 2.58 -4.59 -21.62
CA THR A 115 1.40 -4.42 -22.48
C THR A 115 0.83 -5.75 -22.96
N GLU A 116 1.42 -6.86 -22.52
CA GLU A 116 1.13 -8.24 -22.91
C GLU A 116 1.38 -9.14 -21.68
N PRO A 117 0.78 -10.34 -21.62
CA PRO A 117 1.07 -11.32 -20.57
C PRO A 117 2.59 -11.52 -20.40
N PRO A 118 3.15 -11.33 -19.20
CA PRO A 118 4.59 -11.47 -18.97
C PRO A 118 5.14 -12.88 -19.19
N GLU A 119 4.28 -13.90 -19.10
CA GLU A 119 4.62 -15.31 -19.22
C GLU A 119 3.66 -15.99 -20.21
N GLU A 120 4.06 -17.14 -20.76
CA GLU A 120 3.18 -17.94 -21.62
C GLU A 120 1.89 -18.33 -20.87
N ILE A 121 0.75 -18.14 -21.53
CA ILE A 121 -0.56 -18.43 -20.94
C ILE A 121 -0.74 -19.94 -20.81
N PRO A 122 -1.13 -20.46 -19.64
CA PRO A 122 -1.34 -21.88 -19.47
C PRO A 122 -2.50 -22.36 -20.32
N ASN A 123 -2.30 -23.43 -21.09
CA ASN A 123 -3.37 -24.12 -21.81
C ASN A 123 -4.08 -25.15 -20.89
N THR A 124 -4.49 -24.72 -19.70
CA THR A 124 -5.24 -25.55 -18.76
C THR A 124 -6.72 -25.21 -18.80
N ALA A 125 -7.55 -26.24 -18.68
CA ALA A 125 -9.00 -26.06 -18.53
C ALA A 125 -9.33 -25.37 -17.21
N ILE A 126 -10.29 -24.44 -17.24
CA ILE A 126 -10.85 -23.82 -16.04
C ILE A 126 -11.82 -24.83 -15.42
N PRO A 127 -11.85 -24.99 -14.08
CA PRO A 127 -12.81 -25.85 -13.40
C PRO A 127 -14.24 -25.52 -13.82
N GLU A 128 -15.03 -26.53 -14.13
CA GLU A 128 -16.38 -26.37 -14.68
C GLU A 128 -17.25 -25.45 -13.83
N HIS A 129 -17.17 -25.55 -12.50
CA HIS A 129 -17.93 -24.67 -11.60
C HIS A 129 -17.51 -23.19 -11.70
N LEU A 130 -16.22 -22.87 -11.90
CA LEU A 130 -15.75 -21.49 -12.08
C LEU A 130 -16.07 -20.98 -13.49
N ALA A 131 -15.96 -21.84 -14.50
CA ALA A 131 -16.38 -21.53 -15.87
C ALA A 131 -17.88 -21.21 -15.91
N ALA A 132 -18.71 -22.04 -15.29
CA ALA A 132 -20.14 -21.81 -15.17
C ALA A 132 -20.47 -20.50 -14.43
N ILE A 133 -19.75 -20.19 -13.34
CA ILE A 133 -19.88 -18.88 -12.67
C ILE A 133 -19.59 -17.74 -13.64
N ILE A 134 -18.47 -17.80 -14.37
CA ILE A 134 -18.07 -16.77 -15.32
C ILE A 134 -19.14 -16.60 -16.40
N ASP A 135 -19.58 -17.70 -17.02
CA ASP A 135 -20.48 -17.65 -18.17
C ASP A 135 -21.94 -17.31 -17.76
N GLN A 136 -22.37 -17.64 -16.54
CA GLN A 136 -23.73 -17.37 -16.04
C GLN A 136 -23.87 -16.01 -15.36
N GLN A 137 -22.88 -15.62 -14.53
CA GLN A 137 -22.98 -14.39 -13.72
C GLN A 137 -22.47 -13.17 -14.47
N PHE A 138 -21.55 -13.35 -15.43
CA PHE A 138 -21.00 -12.22 -16.19
C PHE A 138 -21.72 -12.19 -17.54
N HIS A 139 -22.92 -11.60 -17.54
CA HIS A 139 -23.81 -11.49 -18.72
C HIS A 139 -23.04 -11.27 -20.04
N TYR A 140 -23.36 -12.06 -21.06
CA TYR A 140 -22.68 -12.11 -22.36
C TYR A 140 -22.56 -10.77 -23.10
N ASP A 141 -23.43 -9.80 -22.83
CA ASP A 141 -23.47 -8.50 -23.51
C ASP A 141 -22.60 -7.42 -22.88
N LEU A 142 -21.96 -7.68 -21.72
CA LEU A 142 -21.21 -6.64 -21.05
C LEU A 142 -19.89 -6.31 -21.76
N PHE A 143 -19.21 -7.23 -22.47
CA PHE A 143 -17.92 -6.91 -23.10
C PHE A 143 -17.48 -7.83 -24.25
N SER A 144 -18.15 -7.81 -25.41
CA SER A 144 -17.61 -8.51 -26.59
C SER A 144 -16.29 -7.89 -27.13
N GLY A 145 -15.81 -6.78 -26.56
CA GLY A 145 -14.71 -6.01 -27.14
C GLY A 145 -15.09 -5.57 -28.55
N SER A 146 -16.37 -5.29 -28.79
CA SER A 146 -16.91 -4.97 -30.12
C SER A 146 -16.25 -3.71 -30.70
N ASP A 147 -15.71 -2.85 -29.84
CA ASP A 147 -14.78 -1.80 -30.22
C ASP A 147 -13.45 -1.90 -29.44
N VAL A 148 -12.41 -1.27 -30.00
CA VAL A 148 -11.04 -1.25 -29.47
C VAL A 148 -10.88 -0.54 -28.12
N SER A 149 -11.96 0.01 -27.55
CA SER A 149 -11.93 0.81 -26.32
C SER A 149 -12.50 0.09 -25.10
N THR A 150 -13.09 -1.09 -25.28
CA THR A 150 -13.70 -1.89 -24.22
C THR A 150 -12.83 -3.08 -23.82
N VAL A 151 -12.84 -3.41 -22.53
CA VAL A 151 -12.08 -4.54 -21.95
C VAL A 151 -12.90 -5.82 -22.06
N ASP A 152 -12.38 -6.88 -22.67
CA ASP A 152 -12.95 -8.23 -22.56
C ASP A 152 -12.75 -8.81 -21.15
N VAL A 153 -13.68 -8.45 -20.25
CA VAL A 153 -13.64 -8.84 -18.84
C VAL A 153 -13.74 -10.37 -18.69
N ALA A 154 -14.53 -11.04 -19.51
CA ALA A 154 -14.71 -12.49 -19.43
C ALA A 154 -13.41 -13.23 -19.74
N SER A 155 -12.77 -12.91 -20.87
CA SER A 155 -11.47 -13.48 -21.24
C SER A 155 -10.41 -13.15 -20.19
N ALA A 156 -10.29 -11.89 -19.77
CA ALA A 156 -9.29 -11.49 -18.77
C ALA A 156 -9.48 -12.23 -17.45
N THR A 157 -10.73 -12.48 -17.06
CA THR A 157 -11.06 -13.21 -15.84
C THR A 157 -10.76 -14.71 -15.98
N LYS A 158 -11.06 -15.31 -17.15
CA LYS A 158 -10.67 -16.69 -17.47
C LYS A 158 -9.16 -16.87 -17.39
N GLN A 159 -8.39 -15.93 -17.94
CA GLN A 159 -6.93 -15.97 -17.88
C GLN A 159 -6.38 -15.74 -16.47
N LEU A 160 -6.99 -14.88 -15.66
CA LEU A 160 -6.66 -14.73 -14.25
C LEU A 160 -6.80 -16.06 -13.50
N VAL A 161 -7.92 -16.77 -13.67
CA VAL A 161 -8.15 -18.07 -13.03
C VAL A 161 -7.09 -19.09 -13.45
N ARG A 162 -6.81 -19.21 -14.76
CA ARG A 162 -5.75 -20.09 -15.26
C ARG A 162 -4.39 -19.77 -14.64
N ALA A 163 -4.02 -18.50 -14.60
CA ALA A 163 -2.74 -18.08 -14.03
C ALA A 163 -2.62 -18.45 -12.54
N ILE A 164 -3.67 -18.22 -11.75
CA ILE A 164 -3.70 -18.58 -10.31
C ILE A 164 -3.57 -20.10 -10.13
N GLN A 165 -4.31 -20.90 -10.90
CA GLN A 165 -4.27 -22.36 -10.79
C GLN A 165 -2.92 -22.99 -11.15
N ASN A 166 -2.15 -22.32 -12.01
CA ASN A 166 -0.83 -22.75 -12.44
C ASN A 166 0.29 -22.03 -11.67
N GLU A 167 -0.03 -21.35 -10.56
CA GLU A 167 0.94 -20.64 -9.71
C GLU A 167 1.76 -19.57 -10.47
N GLN A 168 1.24 -19.06 -11.60
CA GLN A 168 1.86 -18.02 -12.43
C GLN A 168 1.55 -16.62 -11.88
N VAL A 169 2.33 -16.20 -10.89
CA VAL A 169 2.12 -14.94 -10.17
C VAL A 169 2.13 -13.71 -11.10
N LEU A 170 3.03 -13.63 -12.08
CA LEU A 170 3.12 -12.45 -12.95
C LEU A 170 1.92 -12.32 -13.87
N ASN A 171 1.50 -13.42 -14.51
CA ASN A 171 0.28 -13.42 -15.32
C ASN A 171 -0.96 -13.13 -14.46
N ALA A 172 -1.08 -13.72 -13.27
CA ALA A 172 -2.20 -13.46 -12.37
C ALA A 172 -2.29 -11.98 -11.97
N LEU A 173 -1.17 -11.37 -11.56
CA LEU A 173 -1.11 -9.96 -11.24
C LEU A 173 -1.39 -9.06 -12.46
N PHE A 174 -0.92 -9.46 -13.65
CA PHE A 174 -1.16 -8.74 -14.90
C PHE A 174 -2.68 -8.66 -15.19
N PHE A 175 -3.38 -9.78 -15.21
CA PHE A 175 -4.83 -9.81 -15.51
C PHE A 175 -5.67 -9.14 -14.43
N ALA A 176 -5.35 -9.36 -13.15
CA ALA A 176 -6.04 -8.67 -12.05
C ALA A 176 -5.82 -7.15 -12.12
N ASN A 177 -4.62 -6.71 -12.46
CA ASN A 177 -4.33 -5.30 -12.62
C ASN A 177 -5.04 -4.68 -13.84
N PHE A 178 -5.10 -5.42 -14.95
CA PHE A 178 -5.82 -5.00 -16.15
C PHE A 178 -7.32 -4.80 -15.86
N LEU A 179 -7.96 -5.74 -15.16
CA LEU A 179 -9.34 -5.62 -14.69
C LEU A 179 -9.51 -4.43 -13.74
N ASN A 180 -8.58 -4.23 -12.79
CA ASN A 180 -8.63 -3.10 -11.86
C ASN A 180 -8.54 -1.72 -12.54
N MET A 181 -8.01 -1.64 -13.75
CA MET A 181 -7.92 -0.40 -14.52
C MET A 181 -9.23 -0.02 -15.22
N TYR A 182 -10.23 -0.91 -15.25
CA TYR A 182 -11.51 -0.68 -15.91
C TYR A 182 -12.63 -0.35 -14.92
N TRP A 183 -13.35 0.75 -15.17
CA TRP A 183 -14.34 1.34 -14.26
C TRP A 183 -15.74 1.52 -14.87
N GLN A 184 -15.98 0.96 -16.04
CA GLN A 184 -17.26 1.07 -16.76
C GLN A 184 -18.08 -0.23 -16.59
N CYS A 185 -18.15 -0.73 -15.35
CA CYS A 185 -18.97 -1.90 -15.01
C CYS A 185 -20.17 -1.50 -14.16
N ASP A 186 -21.21 -2.32 -14.19
CA ASP A 186 -22.32 -2.20 -13.26
C ASP A 186 -21.86 -2.41 -11.82
N ASP A 187 -22.62 -1.86 -10.87
CA ASP A 187 -22.32 -1.98 -9.45
C ASP A 187 -22.60 -3.42 -8.95
N ASN A 188 -21.53 -4.22 -8.86
CA ASN A 188 -21.62 -5.63 -8.51
C ASN A 188 -21.45 -5.92 -7.01
N ARG A 189 -21.52 -4.90 -6.14
CA ARG A 189 -21.38 -5.09 -4.69
C ARG A 189 -22.45 -6.01 -4.10
N GLY A 190 -23.65 -6.03 -4.67
CA GLY A 190 -24.75 -6.90 -4.25
C GLY A 190 -24.42 -8.38 -4.39
N LEU A 191 -23.76 -8.76 -5.50
CA LEU A 191 -23.34 -10.14 -5.78
C LEU A 191 -22.34 -10.65 -4.74
N LEU A 192 -21.37 -9.82 -4.38
CA LEU A 192 -20.35 -10.18 -3.38
C LEU A 192 -20.90 -10.16 -1.95
N ALA A 193 -21.77 -9.20 -1.61
CA ALA A 193 -22.37 -9.11 -0.29
C ALA A 193 -23.28 -10.31 0.02
N SER A 194 -24.03 -10.81 -0.98
CA SER A 194 -24.83 -12.03 -0.83
C SER A 194 -23.93 -13.26 -0.66
N PHE A 195 -22.82 -13.33 -1.41
CA PHE A 195 -21.88 -14.46 -1.31
C PHE A 195 -21.24 -14.60 0.06
N ILE A 196 -20.73 -13.50 0.64
CA ILE A 196 -20.10 -13.54 1.97
C ILE A 196 -21.10 -13.56 3.12
N ASN A 197 -22.41 -13.51 2.83
CA ASN A 197 -23.49 -13.44 3.82
C ASN A 197 -23.28 -12.35 4.90
N LYS A 198 -22.74 -11.20 4.49
CA LYS A 198 -22.48 -10.06 5.38
C LYS A 198 -23.05 -8.78 4.79
N LYS A 199 -23.78 -8.03 5.61
CA LYS A 199 -24.23 -6.68 5.26
C LYS A 199 -23.03 -5.73 5.32
N LEU A 200 -22.53 -5.34 4.15
CA LEU A 200 -21.43 -4.37 4.07
C LEU A 200 -21.98 -2.94 4.17
N THR A 201 -21.54 -2.21 5.20
CA THR A 201 -21.80 -0.77 5.36
C THR A 201 -20.57 0.05 4.96
N GLN A 202 -20.77 1.33 4.63
CA GLN A 202 -19.70 2.30 4.32
C GLN A 202 -18.79 1.86 3.15
N THR A 203 -19.35 1.21 2.13
CA THR A 203 -18.60 0.78 0.95
C THR A 203 -18.46 1.89 -0.09
N SER A 204 -17.33 1.89 -0.79
CA SER A 204 -17.05 2.83 -1.87
C SER A 204 -17.91 2.54 -3.09
N LYS A 205 -18.79 3.49 -3.45
CA LYS A 205 -19.57 3.42 -4.70
C LYS A 205 -18.67 3.34 -5.93
N LYS A 206 -17.55 4.08 -5.90
CA LYS A 206 -16.58 4.10 -6.99
C LYS A 206 -16.01 2.69 -7.25
N LEU A 207 -15.66 1.97 -6.19
CA LEU A 207 -15.09 0.62 -6.30
C LEU A 207 -16.14 -0.43 -6.70
N GLY A 208 -17.42 -0.21 -6.40
CA GLY A 208 -18.50 -1.11 -6.83
C GLY A 208 -18.63 -1.23 -8.35
N ALA A 209 -18.28 -0.19 -9.09
CA ALA A 209 -18.31 -0.13 -10.56
C ALA A 209 -16.97 -0.55 -11.23
N ASN A 210 -16.02 -1.10 -10.47
CA ASN A 210 -14.72 -1.53 -10.98
C ASN A 210 -14.75 -3.00 -11.41
N ALA A 211 -14.14 -3.34 -12.54
CA ALA A 211 -14.14 -4.73 -13.03
C ALA A 211 -13.38 -5.70 -12.11
N SER A 212 -12.51 -5.22 -11.22
CA SER A 212 -11.86 -6.07 -10.20
C SER A 212 -12.86 -6.74 -9.24
N MET A 213 -14.13 -6.28 -9.19
CA MET A 213 -15.18 -6.96 -8.42
C MET A 213 -15.43 -8.39 -8.91
N TYR A 214 -15.29 -8.65 -10.22
CA TYR A 214 -15.36 -10.01 -10.77
C TYR A 214 -14.18 -10.87 -10.32
N SER A 215 -12.98 -10.28 -10.24
CA SER A 215 -11.80 -10.95 -9.67
C SER A 215 -12.03 -11.33 -8.22
N TRP A 216 -12.54 -10.40 -7.39
CA TRP A 216 -12.84 -10.67 -5.98
C TRP A 216 -13.82 -11.82 -5.78
N PHE A 217 -14.90 -11.83 -6.56
CA PHE A 217 -15.92 -12.89 -6.49
C PHE A 217 -15.31 -14.27 -6.73
N LEU A 218 -14.52 -14.42 -7.78
CA LEU A 218 -13.88 -15.69 -8.10
C LEU A 218 -12.79 -16.08 -7.09
N MET A 219 -11.97 -15.12 -6.65
CA MET A 219 -10.94 -15.43 -5.66
C MET A 219 -11.54 -15.92 -4.34
N LEU A 220 -12.69 -15.39 -3.92
CA LEU A 220 -13.41 -15.88 -2.75
C LEU A 220 -13.98 -17.29 -2.96
N HIS A 221 -14.50 -17.58 -4.16
CA HIS A 221 -14.92 -18.94 -4.52
C HIS A 221 -13.75 -19.93 -4.49
N MET A 222 -12.59 -19.54 -5.04
CA MET A 222 -11.38 -20.37 -5.09
C MET A 222 -10.81 -20.63 -3.69
N ALA A 223 -10.91 -19.67 -2.78
CA ALA A 223 -10.44 -19.81 -1.40
C ALA A 223 -11.39 -20.62 -0.50
N LYS A 224 -12.65 -20.85 -0.92
CA LYS A 224 -13.73 -21.34 -0.05
C LYS A 224 -13.45 -22.68 0.65
N SER A 225 -12.64 -23.55 0.06
CA SER A 225 -12.29 -24.86 0.64
C SER A 225 -11.20 -24.79 1.72
N ASP A 226 -10.51 -23.65 1.87
CA ASP A 226 -9.46 -23.44 2.87
C ASP A 226 -9.87 -22.28 3.80
N PRO A 227 -10.26 -22.55 5.05
CA PRO A 227 -10.73 -21.51 5.96
C PRO A 227 -9.71 -20.40 6.25
N GLY A 228 -8.42 -20.73 6.33
CA GLY A 228 -7.37 -19.76 6.63
C GLY A 228 -7.14 -18.82 5.45
N LEU A 229 -7.01 -19.40 4.26
CA LEU A 229 -6.91 -18.65 3.01
C LEU A 229 -8.16 -17.79 2.75
N TYR A 230 -9.35 -18.35 2.97
CA TYR A 230 -10.61 -17.64 2.81
C TYR A 230 -10.70 -16.42 3.72
N ALA A 231 -10.33 -16.55 4.99
CA ALA A 231 -10.35 -15.43 5.94
C ALA A 231 -9.42 -14.28 5.50
N ILE A 232 -8.24 -14.62 4.94
CA ILE A 232 -7.29 -13.62 4.41
C ILE A 232 -7.89 -12.91 3.20
N VAL A 233 -8.39 -13.65 2.21
CA VAL A 233 -8.97 -13.08 0.98
C VAL A 233 -10.21 -12.25 1.29
N GLU A 234 -11.07 -12.71 2.20
CA GLU A 234 -12.26 -11.97 2.65
C GLU A 234 -11.87 -10.65 3.34
N THR A 235 -10.86 -10.68 4.22
CA THR A 235 -10.39 -9.48 4.91
C THR A 235 -9.84 -8.45 3.92
N LEU A 236 -9.04 -8.89 2.94
CA LEU A 236 -8.51 -8.01 1.89
C LEU A 236 -9.63 -7.44 1.00
N TYR A 237 -10.66 -8.24 0.69
CA TYR A 237 -11.85 -7.76 0.00
C TYR A 237 -12.58 -6.68 0.81
N ILE A 238 -12.82 -6.90 2.11
CA ILE A 238 -13.48 -5.94 3.00
C ILE A 238 -12.69 -4.63 3.04
N LEU A 239 -11.37 -4.68 3.20
CA LEU A 239 -10.50 -3.51 3.18
C LEU A 239 -10.59 -2.78 1.83
N SER A 240 -10.51 -3.53 0.72
CA SER A 240 -10.65 -2.99 -0.63
C SER A 240 -11.97 -2.23 -0.79
N ILE A 241 -13.12 -2.88 -0.55
CA ILE A 241 -14.43 -2.28 -0.84
C ILE A 241 -14.81 -1.14 0.11
N LYS A 242 -14.24 -1.11 1.32
CA LYS A 242 -14.36 0.03 2.25
C LYS A 242 -13.38 1.17 1.96
N ASP A 243 -12.53 1.04 0.94
CA ASP A 243 -11.48 2.01 0.59
C ASP A 243 -10.52 2.28 1.77
N ILE A 244 -10.18 1.21 2.51
CA ILE A 244 -9.25 1.23 3.63
C ILE A 244 -7.89 0.71 3.15
N GLY A 245 -6.83 1.47 3.45
CA GLY A 245 -5.50 1.17 2.95
C GLY A 245 -5.34 1.56 1.49
N THR A 246 -4.78 0.66 0.69
CA THR A 246 -4.64 0.83 -0.77
C THR A 246 -5.39 -0.29 -1.48
N PRO A 247 -6.63 -0.08 -1.97
CA PRO A 247 -7.47 -1.15 -2.54
C PRO A 247 -6.77 -1.98 -3.62
N ARG A 248 -5.96 -1.32 -4.47
CA ARG A 248 -5.18 -2.01 -5.50
C ARG A 248 -4.12 -2.95 -4.91
N LEU A 249 -3.44 -2.56 -3.82
CA LEU A 249 -2.50 -3.46 -3.15
C LEU A 249 -3.22 -4.59 -2.42
N ASN A 250 -4.40 -4.33 -1.84
CA ASN A 250 -5.23 -5.38 -1.26
C ASN A 250 -5.58 -6.45 -2.31
N LEU A 251 -5.98 -6.02 -3.52
CA LEU A 251 -6.25 -6.92 -4.66
C LEU A 251 -5.00 -7.71 -5.07
N MET A 252 -3.85 -7.04 -5.23
CA MET A 252 -2.61 -7.72 -5.64
C MET A 252 -2.12 -8.70 -4.58
N MET A 253 -2.27 -8.38 -3.29
CA MET A 253 -1.94 -9.29 -2.21
C MET A 253 -2.84 -10.53 -2.23
N ALA A 254 -4.15 -10.36 -2.43
CA ALA A 254 -5.08 -11.48 -2.52
C ALA A 254 -4.74 -12.41 -3.69
N VAL A 255 -4.43 -11.85 -4.86
CA VAL A 255 -4.01 -12.62 -6.04
C VAL A 255 -2.74 -13.43 -5.76
N MET A 256 -1.73 -12.80 -5.15
CA MET A 256 -0.46 -13.45 -4.88
C MET A 256 -0.58 -14.54 -3.81
N VAL A 257 -1.32 -14.28 -2.73
CA VAL A 257 -1.62 -15.27 -1.69
C VAL A 257 -2.37 -16.44 -2.31
N LEU A 258 -3.44 -16.20 -3.07
CA LEU A 258 -4.21 -17.28 -3.68
C LEU A 258 -3.38 -18.15 -4.64
N ALA A 259 -2.52 -17.54 -5.46
CA ALA A 259 -1.67 -18.23 -6.42
C ALA A 259 -0.58 -19.10 -5.78
N GLN A 260 -0.13 -18.79 -4.56
CA GLN A 260 1.02 -19.45 -3.93
C GLN A 260 0.81 -19.85 -2.47
N HIS A 261 -0.44 -19.89 -1.98
CA HIS A 261 -0.77 -20.13 -0.57
C HIS A 261 -0.14 -21.40 0.02
N LYS A 262 0.05 -22.45 -0.78
CA LYS A 262 0.69 -23.71 -0.36
C LYS A 262 2.15 -23.53 0.08
N HIS A 263 2.78 -22.44 -0.33
CA HIS A 263 4.17 -22.10 0.00
C HIS A 263 4.28 -21.06 1.11
N TYR A 264 3.16 -20.60 1.66
CA TYR A 264 3.10 -19.54 2.65
C TYR A 264 2.63 -20.07 3.99
N ASP A 265 3.24 -19.54 5.05
CA ASP A 265 2.68 -19.63 6.38
C ASP A 265 1.48 -18.67 6.48
N LEU A 266 0.29 -19.24 6.70
CA LEU A 266 -0.96 -18.50 6.82
C LEU A 266 -1.39 -18.32 8.29
N THR A 267 -0.49 -18.59 9.24
CA THR A 267 -0.78 -18.36 10.66
C THR A 267 -1.11 -16.89 10.94
N LEU A 268 -1.96 -16.67 11.94
CA LEU A 268 -2.38 -15.33 12.32
C LEU A 268 -1.49 -14.84 13.46
N PRO A 269 -0.82 -13.68 13.31
CA PRO A 269 -0.05 -13.11 14.40
C PRO A 269 -0.98 -12.66 15.54
N SER A 270 -0.60 -12.92 16.80
CA SER A 270 -1.36 -12.49 17.97
C SER A 270 -0.72 -11.30 18.68
N VAL A 271 -1.57 -10.43 19.24
CA VAL A 271 -1.10 -9.35 20.13
C VAL A 271 -0.54 -9.93 21.43
N ASP A 272 -1.08 -11.07 21.88
CA ASP A 272 -0.67 -11.73 23.13
C ASP A 272 0.80 -12.18 23.08
N ASP A 273 1.34 -12.43 21.88
CA ASP A 273 2.72 -12.84 21.67
C ASP A 273 3.73 -11.69 21.87
N LEU A 274 3.27 -10.42 21.88
CA LEU A 274 4.15 -9.24 21.84
C LEU A 274 4.48 -8.66 23.23
N GLY A 275 4.10 -9.35 24.30
CA GLY A 275 4.23 -8.89 25.68
C GLY A 275 3.40 -7.62 25.99
N PRO A 276 3.35 -7.19 27.26
CA PRO A 276 2.57 -6.02 27.66
C PRO A 276 3.09 -4.70 27.06
N ILE A 277 2.26 -3.66 27.08
CA ILE A 277 2.68 -2.30 26.75
C ILE A 277 3.52 -1.76 27.91
N SER A 278 4.78 -1.39 27.64
CA SER A 278 5.65 -0.84 28.67
C SER A 278 5.32 0.64 28.96
N PRO A 279 5.66 1.16 30.16
CA PRO A 279 5.50 2.57 30.47
C PRO A 279 6.22 3.49 29.47
N GLU A 280 7.40 3.08 28.99
CA GLU A 280 8.16 3.81 27.97
C GLU A 280 7.40 3.89 26.63
N GLN A 281 6.84 2.77 26.16
CA GLN A 281 6.05 2.73 24.92
C GLN A 281 4.85 3.67 25.01
N LYS A 282 4.13 3.66 26.15
CA LYS A 282 3.00 4.56 26.40
C LYS A 282 3.45 6.02 26.45
N ALA A 283 4.53 6.33 27.17
CA ALA A 283 5.06 7.69 27.30
C ALA A 283 5.56 8.28 25.97
N VAL A 284 6.18 7.45 25.11
CA VAL A 284 6.61 7.87 23.77
C VAL A 284 5.42 8.12 22.85
N PHE A 285 4.38 7.28 22.92
CA PHE A 285 3.20 7.39 22.08
C PHE A 285 2.30 8.57 22.47
N CYS A 286 1.92 8.70 23.74
CA CYS A 286 1.01 9.76 24.20
C CYS A 286 1.67 11.15 24.13
N ASN A 287 2.95 11.19 24.52
CA ASN A 287 3.81 12.37 24.40
C ASN A 287 3.17 13.62 25.05
N ASP A 288 2.87 13.50 26.35
CA ASP A 288 2.06 14.44 27.14
C ASP A 288 2.89 15.53 27.84
N ALA A 289 4.15 15.74 27.45
CA ALA A 289 4.96 16.81 28.03
C ALA A 289 4.32 18.19 27.78
N GLU A 290 4.40 19.08 28.77
CA GLU A 290 3.80 20.41 28.69
C GLU A 290 4.53 21.27 27.66
N ASP A 291 5.86 21.21 27.67
CA ASP A 291 6.70 21.94 26.73
C ASP A 291 6.73 21.28 25.34
N ILE A 292 6.55 22.08 24.29
CA ILE A 292 6.54 21.56 22.92
C ILE A 292 7.90 21.04 22.45
N THR A 293 9.00 21.62 22.91
CA THR A 293 10.35 21.16 22.52
C THR A 293 10.66 19.81 23.16
N GLU A 294 10.17 19.57 24.39
CA GLU A 294 10.23 18.26 25.04
C GLU A 294 9.38 17.20 24.31
N ARG A 295 8.22 17.60 23.77
CA ARG A 295 7.40 16.72 22.92
C ARG A 295 8.08 16.40 21.59
N ARG A 296 9.02 17.22 21.13
CA ARG A 296 9.68 17.05 19.83
C ARG A 296 10.95 16.20 19.96
N LYS A 297 10.75 14.92 20.33
CA LYS A 297 11.83 13.97 20.63
C LYS A 297 12.63 13.50 19.41
N PHE A 298 11.99 13.35 18.25
CA PHE A 298 12.63 12.82 17.04
C PHE A 298 12.72 13.84 15.92
N THR A 299 13.84 13.82 15.20
CA THR A 299 13.95 14.52 13.90
C THR A 299 13.34 13.64 12.81
N VAL A 300 12.59 14.24 11.87
CA VAL A 300 12.14 13.51 10.67
C VAL A 300 13.37 12.91 9.98
N PRO A 301 13.47 11.58 9.85
CA PRO A 301 14.67 10.94 9.32
C PRO A 301 14.85 11.24 7.83
N ASP A 302 16.11 11.38 7.39
CA ASP A 302 16.43 11.72 5.99
C ASP A 302 15.81 10.72 5.00
N TYR A 303 15.76 9.44 5.35
CA TYR A 303 15.16 8.41 4.51
C TYR A 303 13.64 8.55 4.35
N ALA A 304 12.95 9.31 5.22
CA ALA A 304 11.54 9.65 5.05
C ALA A 304 11.30 10.72 3.99
N LEU A 305 12.32 11.44 3.56
CA LEU A 305 12.22 12.49 2.56
C LEU A 305 12.35 11.91 1.15
N ASP A 306 11.37 11.10 0.76
CA ASP A 306 11.38 10.35 -0.51
C ASP A 306 10.32 10.87 -1.50
N LYS A 307 10.14 10.10 -2.58
CA LYS A 307 9.20 10.40 -3.65
C LYS A 307 7.74 10.63 -3.24
N HIS A 308 7.34 10.22 -2.03
CA HIS A 308 5.99 10.35 -1.53
C HIS A 308 5.76 11.68 -0.79
N THR A 309 6.83 12.32 -0.30
CA THR A 309 6.77 13.64 0.34
C THR A 309 6.86 14.77 -0.68
N ASP A 310 6.30 15.94 -0.37
CA ASP A 310 6.39 17.10 -1.28
C ASP A 310 7.84 17.52 -1.52
N ARG A 311 8.67 17.42 -0.47
CA ARG A 311 10.09 17.76 -0.53
C ARG A 311 10.87 16.76 -1.38
N GLY A 312 10.66 15.47 -1.21
CA GLY A 312 11.31 14.47 -2.06
C GLY A 312 10.82 14.52 -3.52
N LYS A 313 9.60 15.02 -3.79
CA LYS A 313 9.13 15.30 -5.17
C LYS A 313 9.87 16.45 -5.87
N GLY A 314 10.74 17.19 -5.16
CA GLY A 314 11.42 18.34 -5.71
C GLY A 314 10.49 19.53 -5.94
N ASN A 315 9.45 19.65 -5.12
CA ASN A 315 8.66 20.88 -5.07
C ASN A 315 9.49 21.95 -4.31
N THR A 316 10.55 22.44 -4.97
CA THR A 316 11.60 23.31 -4.40
C THR A 316 11.31 24.80 -4.55
N SER A 317 10.09 25.21 -4.93
CA SER A 317 9.70 26.64 -4.81
C SER A 317 9.64 27.13 -3.35
N LYS A 318 10.00 26.25 -2.39
CA LYS A 318 10.06 26.48 -0.95
C LYS A 318 11.40 25.99 -0.40
N ASP A 319 12.51 26.47 -0.96
CA ASP A 319 13.76 26.49 -0.19
C ASP A 319 13.42 27.24 1.13
N ASN A 320 13.37 26.48 2.23
CA ASN A 320 12.95 26.84 3.59
C ASN A 320 11.43 26.96 3.85
N ASN A 321 10.82 25.80 4.04
CA ASN A 321 9.51 25.60 4.69
C ASN A 321 9.43 26.17 6.14
N TYR A 322 10.48 26.82 6.65
CA TYR A 322 10.50 27.51 7.94
C TYR A 322 9.42 28.58 8.00
N GLY A 323 9.18 29.33 6.91
CA GLY A 323 8.08 30.29 6.86
C GLY A 323 6.72 29.63 7.12
N VAL A 324 6.51 28.43 6.57
CA VAL A 324 5.28 27.66 6.81
C VAL A 324 5.22 27.13 8.24
N LEU A 325 6.34 26.67 8.79
CA LEU A 325 6.46 26.29 10.20
C LEU A 325 6.07 27.46 11.11
N HIS A 326 6.65 28.64 10.88
CA HIS A 326 6.41 29.82 11.69
C HIS A 326 4.98 30.32 11.59
N GLN A 327 4.40 30.33 10.39
CA GLN A 327 2.99 30.64 10.18
C GLN A 327 2.09 29.65 10.92
N GLN A 328 2.41 28.36 10.89
CA GLN A 328 1.63 27.36 11.62
C GLN A 328 1.81 27.51 13.14
N GLY A 329 3.04 27.70 13.61
CA GLY A 329 3.31 27.97 15.03
C GLY A 329 2.53 29.18 15.54
N GLN A 330 2.53 30.28 14.78
CA GLN A 330 1.74 31.47 15.11
C GLN A 330 0.23 31.17 15.21
N LYS A 331 -0.32 30.36 14.30
CA LYS A 331 -1.74 29.95 14.35
C LYS A 331 -2.08 29.13 15.59
N GLU A 332 -1.13 28.33 16.06
CA GLU A 332 -1.28 27.48 17.24
C GLU A 332 -0.79 28.17 18.54
N GLY A 333 -0.45 29.47 18.49
CA GLY A 333 0.02 30.22 19.66
C GLY A 333 1.44 29.87 20.13
N ILE A 334 2.24 29.21 19.28
CA ILE A 334 3.59 28.76 19.60
C ILE A 334 4.63 29.68 18.94
N ASN A 335 5.49 30.30 19.76
CA ASN A 335 6.60 31.10 19.26
C ASN A 335 7.74 30.20 18.77
N THR A 336 7.73 29.92 17.47
CA THR A 336 8.78 29.13 16.81
C THR A 336 9.95 29.98 16.30
N GLN A 337 9.87 31.31 16.33
CA GLN A 337 10.97 32.17 15.87
C GLN A 337 12.16 32.18 16.84
N GLY A 338 11.90 31.90 18.12
CA GLY A 338 12.94 31.74 19.14
C GLY A 338 13.59 30.34 19.16
N TRP A 339 13.16 29.42 18.30
CA TRP A 339 13.71 28.07 18.27
C TRP A 339 15.10 28.03 17.65
N SER A 340 15.95 27.12 18.14
CA SER A 340 17.24 26.86 17.52
C SER A 340 17.08 26.27 16.11
N LEU A 341 18.12 26.39 15.28
CA LEU A 341 18.12 25.78 13.95
C LEU A 341 17.91 24.25 14.00
N GLU A 342 18.41 23.59 15.05
CA GLU A 342 18.22 22.17 15.27
C GLU A 342 16.75 21.84 15.56
N GLU A 343 16.10 22.63 16.41
CA GLU A 343 14.70 22.44 16.78
C GLU A 343 13.77 22.67 15.58
N VAL A 344 14.06 23.68 14.77
CA VAL A 344 13.37 23.94 13.50
C VAL A 344 13.61 22.78 12.51
N ALA A 345 14.83 22.25 12.44
CA ALA A 345 15.18 21.13 11.56
C ALA A 345 14.46 19.82 11.93
N LYS A 346 14.02 19.62 13.17
CA LYS A 346 13.22 18.43 13.53
C LYS A 346 11.96 18.28 12.66
N SER A 347 11.25 19.37 12.37
CA SER A 347 10.03 19.36 11.54
C SER A 347 10.28 19.18 10.05
N HIS A 348 11.44 19.63 9.60
CA HIS A 348 11.68 19.96 8.19
C HIS A 348 13.04 19.44 7.72
N GLY A 349 13.68 18.52 8.43
CA GLY A 349 15.00 17.95 8.14
C GLY A 349 16.10 18.95 7.78
N ARG A 350 17.28 18.44 7.41
CA ARG A 350 18.25 19.20 6.62
C ARG A 350 17.97 18.84 5.16
N TYR A 351 17.16 19.62 4.43
CA TYR A 351 16.78 19.24 3.07
C TYR A 351 18.03 19.09 2.19
N ARG A 352 18.33 17.87 1.77
CA ARG A 352 19.40 17.56 0.83
C ARG A 352 18.82 17.71 -0.58
N ARG A 353 19.40 18.58 -1.41
CA ARG A 353 19.04 18.64 -2.83
C ARG A 353 19.33 17.27 -3.47
N PHE A 354 18.29 16.55 -3.88
CA PHE A 354 18.38 15.24 -4.56
C PHE A 354 18.92 15.32 -6.01
N ALA A 355 19.51 16.44 -6.39
CA ALA A 355 20.20 16.60 -7.66
C ALA A 355 21.29 17.67 -7.53
N GLU A 356 22.49 17.27 -7.12
CA GLU A 356 23.77 17.93 -7.45
C GLU A 356 25.00 17.05 -7.14
N LYS A 357 24.86 15.71 -7.10
CA LYS A 357 26.02 14.81 -7.32
C LYS A 357 26.18 14.53 -8.81
N LEU A 358 26.37 15.60 -9.56
CA LEU A 358 27.02 15.63 -10.88
C LEU A 358 28.53 15.92 -10.73
N MET A 359 29.03 15.95 -9.49
CA MET A 359 30.44 16.18 -9.19
C MET A 359 31.25 14.91 -9.43
N SER A 360 32.07 14.94 -10.48
CA SER A 360 33.24 14.10 -10.74
C SER A 360 33.03 12.58 -10.61
N GLY A 361 32.53 11.94 -11.67
CA GLY A 361 32.75 10.50 -11.90
C GLY A 361 32.02 9.50 -10.99
N GLN A 362 31.23 9.94 -9.99
CA GLN A 362 30.38 9.04 -9.21
C GLN A 362 29.08 8.70 -9.97
N LYS A 363 28.62 7.45 -9.85
CA LYS A 363 27.32 6.99 -10.39
C LYS A 363 26.21 7.95 -9.93
N GLN A 364 25.39 8.42 -10.87
CA GLN A 364 24.24 9.30 -10.58
C GLN A 364 23.34 8.68 -9.50
N HIS A 365 23.22 9.35 -8.35
CA HIS A 365 22.24 9.03 -7.31
C HIS A 365 20.99 9.89 -7.52
N SER A 366 19.99 9.35 -8.18
CA SER A 366 18.73 10.02 -8.48
C SER A 366 17.71 9.91 -7.33
N ARG A 367 16.57 10.60 -7.45
CA ARG A 367 15.46 10.46 -6.49
C ARG A 367 14.92 9.03 -6.49
N MET A 368 14.84 8.41 -7.66
CA MET A 368 14.38 7.03 -7.76
C MET A 368 15.40 6.04 -7.21
N SER A 369 16.70 6.22 -7.48
CA SER A 369 17.73 5.36 -6.85
C SER A 369 17.72 5.53 -5.34
N HIS A 370 17.59 6.76 -4.81
CA HIS A 370 17.44 6.99 -3.38
C HIS A 370 16.22 6.27 -2.78
N PHE A 371 15.08 6.29 -3.47
CA PHE A 371 13.90 5.56 -3.01
C PHE A 371 14.20 4.06 -2.85
N PHE A 372 14.82 3.41 -3.84
CA PHE A 372 15.12 1.98 -3.75
C PHE A 372 16.26 1.67 -2.78
N ASP A 373 17.32 2.46 -2.81
CA ASP A 373 18.58 2.17 -2.10
C ASP A 373 18.52 2.61 -0.63
N VAL A 374 17.61 3.51 -0.27
CA VAL A 374 17.47 4.05 1.09
C VAL A 374 16.02 3.98 1.56
N GLY A 375 15.07 4.55 0.81
CA GLY A 375 13.68 4.65 1.26
C GLY A 375 13.02 3.29 1.51
N ALA A 376 13.17 2.36 0.57
CA ALA A 376 12.49 1.07 0.48
C ALA A 376 13.21 -0.08 1.20
N VAL A 377 14.29 0.21 1.92
CA VAL A 377 15.02 -0.79 2.72
C VAL A 377 14.11 -1.37 3.80
N ILE A 378 14.07 -2.70 3.86
CA ILE A 378 13.36 -3.50 4.85
C ILE A 378 14.34 -4.23 5.76
N ASN A 379 13.94 -4.49 7.00
CA ASN A 379 14.63 -5.37 7.94
C ASN A 379 13.66 -6.46 8.41
N ASN A 380 14.13 -7.49 9.13
CA ASN A 380 13.27 -8.56 9.67
C ASN A 380 12.54 -9.36 8.56
N THR A 381 13.26 -9.84 7.56
CA THR A 381 12.72 -10.74 6.52
C THR A 381 12.64 -12.16 7.06
N LYS A 382 11.62 -12.92 6.64
CA LYS A 382 11.53 -14.37 6.91
C LYS A 382 12.58 -15.14 6.10
N GLU A 383 12.89 -16.37 6.46
CA GLU A 383 13.66 -17.26 5.58
C GLU A 383 12.77 -17.84 4.47
N GLY A 384 13.37 -18.23 3.34
CA GLY A 384 12.66 -18.83 2.20
C GLY A 384 11.78 -17.85 1.42
N ILE A 385 10.78 -18.39 0.72
CA ILE A 385 9.98 -17.63 -0.28
C ILE A 385 9.28 -16.39 0.32
N GLN A 386 8.88 -16.42 1.59
CA GLN A 386 8.24 -15.29 2.27
C GLN A 386 9.22 -14.16 2.63
N GLY A 387 10.53 -14.40 2.56
CA GLY A 387 11.57 -13.36 2.67
C GLY A 387 12.11 -12.84 1.34
N GLU A 388 11.85 -13.56 0.26
CA GLU A 388 12.41 -13.25 -1.05
C GLU A 388 11.56 -12.22 -1.80
N ASP A 389 12.24 -11.33 -2.53
CA ASP A 389 11.61 -10.41 -3.47
C ASP A 389 12.34 -10.46 -4.82
N PRO A 390 11.93 -11.39 -5.72
CA PRO A 390 12.57 -11.56 -7.02
C PRO A 390 12.29 -10.39 -7.98
N TYR A 391 11.40 -9.46 -7.61
CA TYR A 391 10.95 -8.35 -8.46
C TYR A 391 11.58 -7.02 -8.11
N LEU A 392 12.21 -6.88 -6.93
CA LEU A 392 12.88 -5.65 -6.49
C LEU A 392 13.80 -5.06 -7.57
N MET A 393 14.73 -5.88 -8.09
CA MET A 393 15.68 -5.42 -9.10
C MET A 393 15.03 -5.13 -10.45
N LYS A 394 13.94 -5.84 -10.80
CA LYS A 394 13.20 -5.61 -12.05
C LYS A 394 12.43 -4.29 -11.98
N ALA A 395 11.70 -4.07 -10.88
CA ALA A 395 11.01 -2.81 -10.60
C ALA A 395 11.98 -1.62 -10.56
N ARG A 396 13.13 -1.77 -9.88
CA ARG A 396 14.18 -0.75 -9.82
C ARG A 396 14.70 -0.39 -11.21
N LYS A 397 15.07 -1.38 -12.04
CA LYS A 397 15.55 -1.15 -13.41
C LYS A 397 14.52 -0.42 -14.26
N PHE A 398 13.25 -0.84 -14.19
CA PHE A 398 12.17 -0.19 -14.93
C PHE A 398 12.00 1.28 -14.54
N TYR A 399 11.86 1.59 -13.24
CA TYR A 399 11.65 2.96 -12.79
C TYR A 399 12.84 3.88 -13.06
N LEU A 400 14.07 3.37 -12.97
CA LEU A 400 15.27 4.13 -13.37
C LEU A 400 15.31 4.38 -14.88
N ALA A 401 14.82 3.45 -15.71
CA ALA A 401 14.70 3.67 -17.15
C ALA A 401 13.64 4.75 -17.47
N ILE A 402 12.49 4.72 -16.80
CA ILE A 402 11.43 5.73 -16.95
C ILE A 402 11.93 7.11 -16.48
N GLU A 403 12.60 7.19 -15.32
CA GLU A 403 13.16 8.45 -14.82
C GLU A 403 14.22 9.01 -15.79
N ARG A 404 15.10 8.18 -16.35
CA ARG A 404 16.07 8.62 -17.36
C ARG A 404 15.40 9.13 -18.64
N LYS A 405 14.32 8.48 -19.08
CA LYS A 405 13.64 8.81 -20.34
C LYS A 405 12.73 10.04 -20.24
N TYR A 406 11.99 10.18 -19.13
CA TYR A 406 10.92 11.17 -19.01
C TYR A 406 11.13 12.16 -17.84
N GLY A 407 12.21 11.99 -17.09
CA GLY A 407 12.44 12.71 -15.85
C GLY A 407 11.61 12.16 -14.69
N TYR A 408 12.03 12.52 -13.47
CA TYR A 408 11.43 12.03 -12.23
C TYR A 408 9.93 12.32 -12.10
N ARG A 409 9.46 13.49 -12.54
CA ARG A 409 8.04 13.87 -12.42
C ARG A 409 7.11 12.95 -13.19
N MET A 410 7.61 12.33 -14.26
CA MET A 410 6.92 11.41 -15.15
C MET A 410 7.09 9.94 -14.74
N ALA A 411 8.01 9.65 -13.82
CA ALA A 411 8.26 8.31 -13.28
C ALA A 411 7.30 7.95 -12.15
N LYS A 412 5.99 8.20 -12.37
CA LYS A 412 4.90 7.87 -11.45
C LYS A 412 4.06 6.75 -12.04
N SER A 413 3.62 5.83 -11.19
CA SER A 413 2.79 4.69 -11.59
C SER A 413 1.53 5.11 -12.35
N THR A 414 0.82 6.15 -11.91
CA THR A 414 -0.42 6.62 -12.57
C THR A 414 -0.19 7.08 -14.01
N GLN A 415 0.88 7.83 -14.26
CA GLN A 415 1.21 8.33 -15.60
C GLN A 415 1.70 7.22 -16.53
N ILE A 416 2.34 6.18 -15.98
CA ILE A 416 2.71 4.99 -16.74
C ILE A 416 1.43 4.25 -17.17
N ILE A 417 0.53 4.01 -16.23
CA ILE A 417 -0.75 3.31 -16.43
C ILE A 417 -1.61 3.98 -17.50
N GLU A 418 -1.79 5.30 -17.42
CA GLU A 418 -2.55 6.08 -18.40
C GLU A 418 -2.01 5.91 -19.82
N LYS A 419 -0.69 5.79 -19.98
CA LYS A 419 -0.04 5.59 -21.28
C LYS A 419 -0.07 4.15 -21.77
N MET A 420 -0.05 3.18 -20.86
CA MET A 420 -0.04 1.75 -21.20
C MET A 420 -1.44 1.20 -21.49
N PHE A 421 -2.49 1.78 -20.92
CA PHE A 421 -3.83 1.22 -21.05
C PHE A 421 -4.34 1.08 -22.50
N PRO A 422 -4.17 2.07 -23.41
CA PRO A 422 -4.56 1.89 -24.81
C PRO A 422 -3.82 0.74 -25.52
N LEU A 423 -2.55 0.50 -25.15
CA LEU A 423 -1.76 -0.60 -25.70
C LEU A 423 -2.25 -1.95 -25.17
N LEU A 424 -2.61 -2.01 -23.88
CA LEU A 424 -3.21 -3.20 -23.27
C LEU A 424 -4.53 -3.59 -23.95
N LEU A 425 -5.40 -2.60 -24.22
CA LEU A 425 -6.66 -2.83 -24.95
C LEU A 425 -6.42 -3.36 -26.36
N LYS A 426 -5.44 -2.81 -27.08
CA LYS A 426 -5.08 -3.30 -28.42
C LYS A 426 -4.59 -4.75 -28.38
N ASN A 427 -3.82 -5.10 -27.36
CA ASN A 427 -3.18 -6.41 -27.22
C ASN A 427 -4.11 -7.48 -26.62
N GLN A 428 -5.36 -7.17 -26.31
CA GLN A 428 -6.29 -8.15 -25.74
C GLN A 428 -6.58 -9.34 -26.66
N THR A 429 -6.42 -9.15 -27.97
CA THR A 429 -6.57 -10.21 -28.97
C THR A 429 -5.55 -11.35 -28.82
N LEU A 430 -4.42 -11.12 -28.14
CA LEU A 430 -3.39 -12.13 -27.93
C LEU A 430 -3.80 -13.21 -26.92
N TRP A 431 -4.79 -12.94 -26.09
CA TRP A 431 -5.18 -13.81 -24.97
C TRP A 431 -6.69 -13.96 -24.81
N LYS A 432 -7.47 -13.42 -25.76
CA LYS A 432 -8.92 -13.60 -25.86
C LYS A 432 -9.24 -15.09 -26.04
N CYS A 433 -10.25 -15.59 -25.33
CA CYS A 433 -10.61 -17.02 -25.33
C CYS A 433 -12.11 -17.27 -25.39
#